data_AF-A0A9E5AX94-F1
#
_entry.id   AF-A0A9E5AX94-F1
#
_cell.length_a   1.000
_cell.length_b   1.000
_cell.length_c   1.000
_cell.angle_alpha   90.00
_cell.angle_beta   90.00
_cell.angle_gamma   90.00
#
_symmetry.space_group_name_H-M   'P 1'
#
loop_
_entity.id
_entity.type
_entity.pdbx_description
1 polymer ?
#
loop_
_entity_poly.entity_id
_entity_poly.type
_entity_poly.pdbx_seq_one_letter_code
_entity_poly.pdbx_strand_id
1 'polypeptide(L)'
;MTTISLKLPDALEAQLNAEAKRRRTTKSAIVRDAVEQSLRKKKGFVTCADLAGNLVGSLRGPRDASTNKDYLKDFGLERRHRTR
;
A
#
# COMPACT_ATOMS: atom_id res chain seq x y z
N MET A 1 10.32 13.35 20.54
CA MET A 1 10.04 11.94 20.88
C MET A 1 9.69 11.85 22.36
N THR A 2 8.68 11.08 22.72
CA THR A 2 8.35 10.80 24.12
C THR A 2 8.93 9.44 24.50
N THR A 3 9.61 9.36 25.63
CA THR A 3 10.22 8.10 26.12
C THR A 3 9.19 7.32 26.93
N ILE A 4 9.08 6.02 26.64
CA ILE A 4 8.27 5.09 27.42
C ILE A 4 9.17 3.97 27.97
N SER A 5 8.88 3.51 29.18
CA SER A 5 9.52 2.34 29.76
C SER A 5 8.63 1.11 29.53
N LEU A 6 9.17 0.08 28.89
CA LEU A 6 8.45 -1.15 28.56
C LEU A 6 9.15 -2.33 29.24
N LYS A 7 8.40 -3.13 30.00
CA LYS A 7 8.91 -4.38 30.55
C LYS A 7 8.81 -5.47 29.47
N LEU A 8 9.91 -6.16 29.24
CA LEU A 8 10.01 -7.25 28.27
C LEU A 8 10.56 -8.50 28.96
N PRO A 9 10.08 -9.70 28.62
CA PRO A 9 10.76 -10.95 29.01
C PRO A 9 12.15 -11.02 28.38
N ASP A 10 13.13 -11.60 29.08
CA ASP A 10 14.53 -11.67 28.63
C ASP A 10 14.68 -12.34 27.25
N ALA A 11 13.90 -13.39 26.99
CA ALA A 11 13.88 -14.07 25.71
C ALA A 11 13.46 -13.14 24.54
N LEU A 12 12.52 -12.23 24.79
CA LEU A 12 12.06 -11.27 23.79
C LEU A 12 13.09 -10.15 23.60
N GLU A 13 13.78 -9.73 24.66
CA GLU A 13 14.88 -8.78 24.53
C GLU A 13 16.03 -9.35 23.68
N ALA A 14 16.39 -10.61 23.89
CA ALA A 14 17.42 -11.29 23.10
C ALA A 14 17.07 -11.33 21.61
N GLN A 15 15.81 -11.65 21.27
CA GLN A 15 15.32 -11.64 19.90
C GLN A 15 15.36 -10.23 19.30
N LEU A 16 14.92 -9.21 20.05
CA LEU A 16 14.93 -7.82 19.60
C LEU A 16 16.35 -7.33 19.31
N ASN A 17 17.32 -7.72 20.16
CA ASN A 17 18.74 -7.41 19.96
C ASN A 17 19.31 -8.09 18.71
N ALA A 18 18.99 -9.36 18.48
CA ALA A 18 19.42 -10.08 17.28
C ALA A 18 18.85 -9.43 16.01
N GLU A 19 17.57 -9.05 16.05
CA GLU A 19 16.89 -8.42 14.92
C GLU A 19 17.42 -7.01 14.63
N ALA A 20 17.74 -6.24 15.67
CA ALA A 20 18.39 -4.93 15.55
C ALA A 20 19.74 -5.05 14.83
N LYS A 21 20.57 -6.03 15.22
CA LYS A 21 21.84 -6.32 14.55
C LYS A 21 21.62 -6.73 13.09
N ARG A 22 20.69 -7.66 12.84
CA ARG A 22 20.39 -8.17 11.50
C ARG A 22 19.93 -7.07 10.54
N ARG A 23 19.08 -6.16 11.02
CA ARG A 23 18.55 -5.02 10.24
C ARG A 23 19.44 -3.78 10.26
N ARG A 24 20.56 -3.81 11.00
CA ARG A 24 21.45 -2.65 11.24
C ARG A 24 20.68 -1.41 11.73
N THR A 25 19.74 -1.62 12.64
CA THR A 25 18.92 -0.56 13.23
C THR A 25 18.93 -0.65 14.76
N THR A 26 18.21 0.22 15.44
CA THR A 26 18.12 0.24 16.90
C THR A 26 16.89 -0.50 17.42
N LYS A 27 16.96 -0.99 18.66
CA LYS A 27 15.80 -1.57 19.37
C LYS A 27 14.60 -0.63 19.35
N SER A 28 14.82 0.66 19.61
CA SER A 28 13.75 1.66 19.66
C SER A 28 13.13 1.94 18.29
N ALA A 29 13.88 1.79 17.20
CA ALA A 29 13.31 1.86 15.84
C ALA A 29 12.38 0.68 15.58
N ILE A 30 12.81 -0.54 15.89
CA ILE A 30 11.99 -1.75 15.72
C ILE A 30 10.70 -1.67 16.55
N VAL A 31 10.81 -1.29 17.83
CA VAL A 31 9.64 -1.17 18.72
C VAL A 31 8.68 -0.11 18.21
N ARG A 32 9.19 1.04 17.75
CA ARG A 32 8.35 2.11 17.19
C ARG A 32 7.62 1.66 15.93
N ASP A 33 8.33 1.03 14.99
CA ASP A 33 7.74 0.50 13.75
C ASP A 33 6.64 -0.51 14.06
N ALA A 34 6.87 -1.40 15.04
CA ALA A 34 5.87 -2.39 15.46
C ALA A 34 4.62 -1.71 16.06
N VAL A 35 4.80 -0.70 16.91
CA VAL A 35 3.70 0.07 17.49
C VAL A 35 2.93 0.82 16.40
N GLU A 36 3.64 1.49 15.48
CA GLU A 36 3.00 2.19 14.34
C GLU A 36 2.21 1.22 13.45
N GLN A 37 2.78 0.05 13.13
CA GLN A 37 2.09 -0.97 12.34
C GLN A 37 0.86 -1.54 13.06
N SER A 38 0.95 -1.74 14.37
CA SER A 38 -0.18 -2.24 15.16
C SER A 38 -1.29 -1.21 15.32
N LEU A 39 -0.95 0.08 15.37
CA LEU A 39 -1.92 1.18 15.50
C LEU A 39 -2.45 1.68 14.15
N ARG A 40 -1.76 1.37 13.05
CA ARG A 40 -2.33 1.56 11.71
C ARG A 40 -3.61 0.76 11.64
N LYS A 41 -4.75 1.47 11.59
CA LYS A 41 -6.05 0.86 11.28
C LYS A 41 -5.84 -0.02 10.06
N LYS A 42 -6.09 -1.33 10.18
CA LYS A 42 -6.26 -2.19 9.00
C LYS A 42 -7.30 -1.46 8.17
N LYS A 43 -6.93 -0.95 7.00
CA LYS A 43 -7.92 -0.41 6.08
C LYS A 43 -8.89 -1.57 5.88
N GLY A 44 -10.12 -1.43 6.38
CA GLY A 44 -11.18 -2.41 6.12
C GLY A 44 -11.24 -2.65 4.62
N PHE A 45 -11.73 -3.82 4.20
CA PHE A 45 -11.77 -4.26 2.81
C PHE A 45 -11.96 -3.08 1.85
N VAL A 46 -10.86 -2.65 1.22
CA VAL A 46 -10.85 -1.45 0.39
C VAL A 46 -11.36 -1.87 -0.96
N THR A 47 -12.45 -1.27 -1.42
CA THR A 47 -12.97 -1.60 -2.75
C THR A 47 -12.05 -1.03 -3.82
N CYS A 48 -12.11 -1.59 -5.03
CA CYS A 48 -11.39 -0.99 -6.17
C CYS A 48 -11.80 0.47 -6.40
N ALA A 49 -13.05 0.84 -6.08
CA ALA A 49 -13.54 2.20 -6.17
C ALA A 49 -12.85 3.14 -5.16
N ASP A 50 -12.66 2.70 -3.92
CA ASP A 50 -11.98 3.48 -2.89
C ASP A 50 -10.52 3.77 -3.23
N LEU A 51 -9.85 2.82 -3.91
CA LEU A 51 -8.47 3.01 -4.38
C LEU A 51 -8.38 3.96 -5.57
N ALA A 52 -9.40 4.00 -6.43
CA ALA A 52 -9.43 4.83 -7.64
C ALA A 52 -9.99 6.24 -7.39
N GLY A 53 -10.46 6.56 -6.18
CA GLY A 53 -11.11 7.83 -5.86
C GLY A 53 -10.26 9.06 -6.18
N ASN A 54 -8.93 8.97 -6.02
CA ASN A 54 -8.01 10.05 -6.36
C ASN A 54 -7.84 10.28 -7.87
N LEU A 55 -8.34 9.38 -8.72
CA LEU A 55 -8.28 9.48 -10.17
C LEU A 55 -9.55 10.13 -10.75
N VAL A 56 -10.58 10.35 -9.95
CA VAL A 56 -11.82 10.99 -10.40
C VAL A 56 -11.52 12.40 -10.91
N GLY A 57 -11.83 12.66 -12.19
CA GLY A 57 -11.60 13.96 -12.84
C GLY A 57 -10.18 14.19 -13.37
N SER A 58 -9.27 13.21 -13.23
CA SER A 58 -7.90 13.28 -13.79
C SER A 58 -7.85 13.26 -15.32
N LEU A 59 -8.90 12.72 -15.97
CA LEU A 59 -9.05 12.66 -17.42
C LEU A 59 -10.33 13.38 -17.86
N ARG A 60 -10.26 14.05 -19.01
CA ARG A 60 -11.45 14.55 -19.72
C ARG A 60 -11.95 13.45 -20.66
N GLY A 61 -13.27 13.26 -20.71
CA GLY A 61 -13.88 12.28 -21.60
C GLY A 61 -15.40 12.39 -21.65
N PRO A 62 -16.04 11.54 -22.46
CA PRO A 62 -17.50 11.42 -22.53
C PRO A 62 -18.12 11.12 -21.17
N ARG A 63 -19.31 11.67 -20.91
CA ARG A 63 -20.03 11.50 -19.63
C ARG A 63 -20.40 10.04 -19.34
N ASP A 64 -20.53 9.23 -20.37
CA ASP A 64 -20.93 7.83 -20.36
C ASP A 64 -19.76 6.84 -20.43
N ALA A 65 -18.51 7.31 -20.33
CA ALA A 65 -17.31 6.47 -20.47
C ALA A 65 -17.27 5.27 -19.50
N SER A 66 -17.93 5.35 -18.34
CA SER A 66 -18.00 4.26 -17.36
C SER A 66 -19.07 3.19 -17.68
N THR A 67 -20.01 3.48 -18.57
CA THR A 67 -21.18 2.61 -18.85
C THR A 67 -21.28 2.16 -20.29
N ASN A 68 -20.76 2.96 -21.23
CA ASN A 68 -20.79 2.66 -22.65
C ASN A 68 -19.66 1.71 -23.06
N LYS A 69 -20.02 0.45 -23.31
CA LYS A 69 -19.09 -0.62 -23.70
C LYS A 69 -18.53 -0.46 -25.12
N ASP A 70 -19.15 0.38 -25.95
CA ASP A 70 -18.72 0.56 -27.34
C ASP A 70 -17.29 1.11 -27.44
N TYR A 71 -16.86 1.90 -26.45
CA TYR A 71 -15.49 2.43 -26.37
C TYR A 71 -14.41 1.36 -26.16
N LEU A 72 -14.80 0.14 -25.77
CA LEU A 72 -13.86 -0.97 -25.52
C LEU A 72 -13.79 -1.98 -26.66
N LYS A 73 -14.58 -1.82 -27.75
CA LYS A 73 -14.65 -2.78 -28.86
C LYS A 73 -13.29 -3.08 -29.49
N ASP A 74 -12.44 -2.06 -29.59
CA ASP A 74 -11.12 -2.17 -30.21
C ASP A 74 -9.98 -2.20 -29.19
N PHE A 75 -10.30 -2.26 -27.89
CA PHE A 75 -9.32 -2.24 -26.82
C PHE A 75 -8.56 -3.57 -26.77
N GLY A 76 -7.24 -3.53 -26.98
CA GLY A 76 -6.39 -4.71 -26.98
C GLY A 76 -6.38 -5.51 -28.28
N LEU A 77 -7.11 -5.09 -29.31
CA LEU A 77 -6.93 -5.58 -30.67
C LEU A 77 -5.63 -4.97 -31.22
N GLU A 78 -4.59 -5.78 -31.38
CA GLU A 78 -3.33 -5.33 -32.00
C GLU A 78 -3.63 -4.62 -33.32
N ARG A 79 -3.10 -3.41 -33.50
CA ARG A 79 -3.01 -2.80 -34.82
C ARG A 79 -1.99 -3.57 -35.66
N ARG A 80 -2.36 -4.74 -36.18
CA ARG A 80 -1.61 -5.45 -37.25
C ARG A 80 -1.90 -4.88 -38.64
N HIS A 81 -1.91 -3.55 -38.78
CA HIS A 81 -1.89 -2.91 -40.09
C HIS A 81 -0.78 -1.87 -40.14
N ARG A 82 0.46 -2.37 -40.17
CA ARG A 82 1.60 -1.70 -40.78
C ARG A 82 2.12 -2.58 -41.91
N THR A 83 1.43 -2.60 -43.04
CA THR A 83 1.97 -2.95 -44.37
C THR A 83 0.93 -2.74 -45.47
N ARG A 84 0.97 -1.58 -46.13
CA ARG A 84 1.46 -1.40 -47.51
C ARG A 84 1.46 0.08 -47.84
#